data_AF-A0A962CXH6-F1
#
_entry.id   AF-A0A962CXH6-F1
#
_cell.length_a   1.000
_cell.length_b   1.000
_cell.length_c   1.000
_cell.angle_alpha   90.00
_cell.angle_beta   90.00
_cell.angle_gamma   90.00
#
_symmetry.space_group_name_H-M   'P 1'
#
loop_
_entity.id
_entity.type
_entity.pdbx_description
1 polymer ?
#
loop_
_entity_poly.entity_id
_entity_poly.type
_entity_poly.pdbx_seq_one_letter_code
_entity_poly.pdbx_strand_id
1 'polypeptide(L)'
;EARRPKDAAIQAESSGIISFGKDTKGKNRLVITQPNGEKLETLIPKWRQIVVFEGEHVEKGDVVVEGEPNPHDILRLQGVTALAAYLVNEIQDVYRLQGVKINDKHIECIIRQMLRKVEIVEPGDTDYLKTTQLTYKEVIATNREVLKQDGLPATFEVLLLGITKASLATDSFISAASFQETTRVLTEASVKGTKDFLRGLKENVIVGRLIPAGTGLAYHQEQMKSKEAELQSELQAMVNEANLSGGVSDSEQELMDQLNKLDDEPMLGSDNNE
;
A
#
# COMPACT_ATOMS: atom_id res chain seq x y z
N GLU A 1 -13.72 -12.28 9.13
CA GLU A 1 -13.06 -11.50 10.20
C GLU A 1 -11.55 -11.73 10.35
N ALA A 2 -10.87 -12.44 9.43
CA ALA A 2 -9.42 -12.65 9.45
C ALA A 2 -8.87 -13.10 10.83
N ARG A 3 -9.61 -13.97 11.52
CA ARG A 3 -9.22 -14.49 12.83
C ARG A 3 -8.10 -15.51 12.65
N ARG A 4 -7.14 -15.51 13.57
CA ARG A 4 -6.11 -16.55 13.62
C ARG A 4 -6.72 -17.82 14.20
N PRO A 5 -6.57 -18.97 13.52
CA PRO A 5 -7.04 -20.25 14.07
C PRO A 5 -6.25 -20.60 15.33
N LYS A 6 -6.88 -21.33 16.27
CA LYS A 6 -6.22 -21.78 17.50
C LYS A 6 -5.08 -22.74 17.19
N ASP A 7 -5.34 -23.67 16.28
CA ASP A 7 -4.37 -24.65 15.81
C ASP A 7 -3.94 -24.36 14.37
N ALA A 8 -3.21 -23.26 14.20
CA ALA A 8 -2.66 -22.86 12.92
C ALA A 8 -1.64 -23.88 12.40
N ALA A 9 -1.65 -24.14 11.09
CA ALA A 9 -0.54 -24.78 10.39
C ALA A 9 0.71 -23.90 10.49
N ILE A 10 1.88 -24.53 10.54
CA ILE A 10 3.17 -23.81 10.46
C ILE A 10 3.71 -24.03 9.05
N GLN A 11 3.99 -22.94 8.36
CA GLN A 11 4.52 -22.93 7.00
C GLN A 11 6.03 -22.64 7.00
N ALA A 12 6.71 -23.04 5.93
CA ALA A 12 8.12 -22.78 5.72
C ALA A 12 8.35 -21.28 5.46
N GLU A 13 9.18 -20.66 6.30
CA GLU A 13 9.53 -19.24 6.22
C GLU A 13 10.43 -18.90 5.03
N SER A 14 11.20 -19.88 4.54
CA SER A 14 12.10 -19.73 3.39
C SER A 14 12.21 -21.04 2.62
N SER A 15 12.56 -20.95 1.33
CA SER A 15 12.86 -22.14 0.52
C SER A 15 14.24 -22.69 0.86
N GLY A 16 14.38 -24.02 0.98
CA GLY A 16 15.65 -24.64 1.34
C GLY A 16 15.54 -26.10 1.74
N ILE A 17 16.64 -26.65 2.26
CA ILE A 17 16.72 -28.03 2.75
C ILE A 17 16.42 -28.05 4.25
N ILE A 18 15.52 -28.92 4.68
CA ILE A 18 15.15 -29.08 6.08
C ILE A 18 16.15 -29.96 6.83
N SER A 19 16.48 -29.54 8.04
CA SER A 19 17.24 -30.32 9.02
C SER A 19 16.69 -30.11 10.42
N PHE A 20 16.89 -31.07 11.32
CA PHE A 20 16.48 -30.93 12.72
C PHE A 20 17.69 -30.61 13.60
N GLY A 21 17.59 -29.50 14.34
CA GLY A 21 18.61 -29.07 15.29
C GLY A 21 18.48 -29.77 16.65
N LYS A 22 19.32 -29.35 17.60
CA LYS A 22 19.26 -29.87 18.97
C LYS A 22 17.94 -29.50 19.66
N ASP A 23 17.27 -30.52 20.19
CA ASP A 23 16.04 -30.36 20.95
C ASP A 23 16.19 -29.43 22.15
N THR A 24 15.20 -28.55 22.32
CA THR A 24 15.04 -27.73 23.53
C THR A 24 13.94 -28.33 24.41
N LYS A 25 13.87 -27.95 25.69
CA LYS A 25 12.79 -28.38 26.60
C LYS A 25 11.42 -28.07 25.97
N GLY A 26 10.73 -29.11 25.50
CA GLY A 26 9.37 -29.06 24.96
C GLY A 26 9.22 -28.58 23.50
N LYS A 27 10.31 -28.26 22.79
CA LYS A 27 10.26 -27.80 21.39
C LYS A 27 11.32 -28.49 20.53
N ASN A 28 10.91 -28.96 19.36
CA ASN A 28 11.79 -29.39 18.28
C ASN A 28 12.31 -28.15 17.54
N ARG A 29 13.59 -28.15 17.16
CA ARG A 29 14.19 -27.07 16.38
C ARG A 29 14.23 -27.48 14.91
N LEU A 30 13.42 -26.84 14.08
CA LEU A 30 13.50 -26.96 12.63
C LEU A 30 14.53 -25.95 12.12
N VAL A 31 15.43 -26.39 11.25
CA VAL A 31 16.42 -25.53 10.61
C VAL A 31 16.30 -25.67 9.11
N ILE A 32 15.94 -24.58 8.44
CA ILE A 32 15.88 -24.51 6.97
C ILE A 32 17.19 -23.89 6.50
N THR A 33 17.97 -24.64 5.71
CA THR A 33 19.20 -24.16 5.10
C THR A 33 18.91 -23.71 3.68
N GLN A 34 19.04 -22.41 3.43
CA GLN A 34 18.85 -21.81 2.11
C GLN A 34 20.06 -22.10 1.19
N PRO A 35 19.90 -21.99 -0.15
CA PRO A 35 21.00 -22.19 -1.10
C PRO A 35 22.18 -21.22 -0.92
N ASN A 36 21.94 -20.05 -0.32
CA ASN A 36 22.96 -19.04 0.01
C ASN A 36 23.78 -19.41 1.28
N GLY A 37 23.43 -20.50 1.97
CA GLY A 37 24.08 -20.95 3.20
C GLY A 37 23.49 -20.35 4.49
N GLU A 38 22.52 -19.44 4.40
CA GLU A 38 21.82 -18.91 5.56
C GLU A 38 20.91 -19.98 6.19
N LYS A 39 20.93 -20.04 7.52
CA LYS A 39 20.15 -20.99 8.31
C LYS A 39 19.07 -20.25 9.07
N LEU A 40 17.82 -20.57 8.77
CA LEU A 40 16.68 -20.04 9.51
C LEU A 40 16.17 -21.10 10.49
N GLU A 41 16.16 -20.75 11.78
CA GLU A 41 15.70 -21.64 12.83
C GLU A 41 14.25 -21.31 13.24
N THR A 42 13.40 -22.33 13.33
CA THR A 42 12.02 -22.21 13.82
C THR A 42 11.77 -23.24 14.91
N LEU A 43 11.17 -22.79 16.02
CA LEU A 43 10.88 -23.66 17.17
C LEU A 43 9.45 -24.19 17.10
N ILE A 44 9.30 -25.50 16.94
CA ILE A 44 8.01 -26.18 16.82
C ILE A 44 7.73 -26.95 18.13
N PRO A 45 6.55 -26.81 18.76
CA PRO A 45 6.21 -27.59 19.94
C PRO A 45 6.20 -29.11 19.65
N LYS A 46 6.74 -29.93 20.56
CA LYS A 46 6.85 -31.40 20.35
C LYS A 46 5.54 -32.16 20.19
N TRP A 47 4.45 -31.60 20.70
CA TRP A 47 3.11 -32.20 20.62
C TRP A 47 2.46 -31.99 19.25
N ARG A 48 3.04 -31.14 18.40
CA ARG A 48 2.60 -30.94 17.02
C ARG A 48 3.29 -31.95 16.10
N GLN A 49 2.52 -32.54 15.20
CA GLN A 49 3.03 -33.48 14.21
C GLN A 49 3.65 -32.72 13.03
N ILE A 50 4.92 -33.00 12.75
CA ILE A 50 5.66 -32.46 11.61
C ILE A 50 5.44 -33.39 10.43
N VAL A 51 5.03 -32.85 9.28
CA VAL A 51 4.70 -33.62 8.06
C VAL A 51 5.89 -33.78 7.11
N VAL A 52 6.89 -32.90 7.23
CA VAL A 52 8.10 -32.88 6.39
C VAL A 52 9.21 -33.76 6.96
N PHE A 53 10.05 -34.31 6.06
CA PHE A 53 11.16 -35.18 6.42
C PHE A 53 12.50 -34.41 6.45
N GLU A 54 13.47 -34.97 7.19
CA GLU A 54 14.83 -34.45 7.19
C GLU A 54 15.50 -34.66 5.83
N GLY A 55 16.17 -33.63 5.31
CA GLY A 55 16.79 -33.65 3.98
C GLY A 55 15.83 -33.34 2.83
N GLU A 56 14.54 -33.13 3.11
CA GLU A 56 13.55 -32.72 2.12
C GLU A 56 13.77 -31.25 1.70
N HIS A 57 13.52 -30.96 0.42
CA HIS A 57 13.51 -29.60 -0.11
C HIS A 57 12.10 -29.03 -0.01
N VAL A 58 11.97 -27.86 0.62
CA VAL A 58 10.70 -27.15 0.74
C VAL A 58 10.78 -25.77 0.10
N GLU A 59 9.65 -25.31 -0.44
CA GLU A 59 9.48 -23.96 -0.92
C GLU A 59 8.89 -23.06 0.19
N LYS A 60 9.14 -21.76 0.09
CA LYS A 60 8.56 -20.76 0.99
C LYS A 60 7.03 -20.83 0.93
N GLY A 61 6.41 -21.08 2.08
CA GLY A 61 4.97 -21.23 2.22
C GLY A 61 4.47 -22.69 2.27
N ASP A 62 5.34 -23.68 2.08
CA ASP A 62 4.96 -25.09 2.23
C ASP A 62 4.59 -25.45 3.66
N VAL A 63 3.66 -26.39 3.83
CA VAL A 63 3.16 -26.79 5.15
C VAL A 63 4.16 -27.72 5.82
N VAL A 64 4.74 -27.27 6.94
CA VAL A 64 5.69 -28.03 7.76
C VAL A 64 4.97 -28.80 8.87
N VAL A 65 3.92 -28.19 9.44
CA VAL A 65 3.13 -28.76 10.53
C VAL A 65 1.66 -28.72 10.13
N GLU A 66 0.99 -29.85 10.33
CA GLU A 66 -0.43 -30.00 10.06
C GLU A 66 -1.28 -29.06 10.94
N GLY A 67 -2.31 -28.47 10.34
CA GLY A 67 -3.23 -27.56 11.01
C GLY A 67 -4.05 -26.74 10.02
N GLU A 68 -4.85 -25.82 10.55
CA GLU A 68 -5.64 -24.89 9.74
C GLU A 68 -4.74 -23.78 9.18
N PRO A 69 -4.73 -23.52 7.87
CA PRO A 69 -3.88 -22.47 7.30
C PRO A 69 -4.26 -21.09 7.83
N ASN A 70 -3.26 -20.33 8.29
CA ASN A 70 -3.46 -19.00 8.84
C ASN A 70 -3.43 -17.95 7.72
N PRO A 71 -4.51 -17.17 7.50
CA PRO A 71 -4.55 -16.15 6.44
C PRO A 71 -3.42 -15.12 6.53
N HIS A 72 -2.92 -14.83 7.73
CA HIS A 72 -1.82 -13.87 7.93
C HIS A 72 -0.48 -14.43 7.43
N ASP A 73 -0.25 -15.73 7.61
CA ASP A 73 0.99 -16.38 7.17
C ASP A 73 0.97 -16.59 5.65
N ILE A 74 -0.19 -16.96 5.08
CA ILE A 74 -0.40 -17.02 3.62
C ILE A 74 -0.04 -15.68 2.97
N LEU A 75 -0.52 -14.56 3.54
CA LEU A 75 -0.21 -13.23 3.01
C LEU A 75 1.29 -12.91 3.02
N ARG A 76 1.97 -13.20 4.13
CA ARG A 76 3.38 -12.88 4.33
C ARG A 76 4.31 -13.78 3.50
N LEU A 77 3.93 -15.05 3.34
CA LEU A 77 4.77 -16.05 2.70
C LEU A 77 4.50 -16.17 1.19
N GLN A 78 3.23 -16.26 0.80
CA GLN A 78 2.79 -16.55 -0.57
C GLN A 78 2.20 -15.32 -1.29
N GLY A 79 1.90 -14.24 -0.56
CA GLY A 79 1.46 -12.97 -1.12
C GLY A 79 -0.06 -12.82 -1.27
N VAL A 80 -0.46 -11.69 -1.88
CA VAL A 80 -1.86 -11.26 -1.99
C VAL A 80 -2.70 -12.20 -2.87
N THR A 81 -2.14 -12.68 -3.97
CA THR A 81 -2.86 -13.54 -4.92
C THR A 81 -3.22 -14.89 -4.31
N ALA A 82 -2.28 -15.51 -3.60
CA ALA A 82 -2.49 -16.77 -2.89
C ALA A 82 -3.54 -16.61 -1.79
N LEU A 83 -3.46 -15.54 -1.00
CA LEU A 83 -4.45 -15.22 0.02
C LEU A 83 -5.85 -15.03 -0.58
N ALA A 84 -5.95 -14.28 -1.67
CA ALA A 84 -7.24 -14.00 -2.31
C ALA A 84 -7.89 -15.29 -2.82
N ALA A 85 -7.13 -16.15 -3.50
CA ALA A 85 -7.63 -17.45 -3.96
C ALA A 85 -8.07 -18.34 -2.80
N TYR A 86 -7.27 -18.41 -1.73
CA TYR A 86 -7.61 -19.16 -0.51
C TYR A 86 -8.94 -18.66 0.10
N LEU A 87 -9.07 -17.36 0.34
CA LEU A 87 -10.27 -16.79 0.95
C LEU A 87 -11.51 -16.94 0.06
N VAL A 88 -11.37 -16.78 -1.26
CA VAL A 88 -12.49 -16.97 -2.19
C VAL A 88 -12.97 -18.41 -2.14
N ASN A 89 -12.06 -19.40 -2.23
CA ASN A 89 -12.43 -20.81 -2.21
C ASN A 89 -13.10 -21.21 -0.88
N GLU A 90 -12.50 -20.87 0.26
CA GLU A 90 -13.06 -21.20 1.59
C GLU A 90 -14.45 -20.60 1.80
N ILE A 91 -14.65 -19.34 1.43
CA ILE A 91 -15.96 -18.69 1.55
C ILE A 91 -16.95 -19.33 0.57
N GLN A 92 -16.52 -19.59 -0.66
CA GLN A 92 -17.38 -20.16 -1.70
C GLN A 92 -17.83 -21.58 -1.36
N ASP A 93 -16.98 -22.39 -0.74
CA ASP A 93 -17.31 -23.77 -0.37
C ASP A 93 -18.40 -23.82 0.70
N VAL A 94 -18.42 -22.87 1.64
CA VAL A 94 -19.54 -22.71 2.59
C VAL A 94 -20.84 -22.33 1.88
N TYR A 95 -20.80 -21.40 0.92
CA TYR A 95 -22.00 -21.02 0.15
C TYR A 95 -22.51 -22.15 -0.75
N ARG A 96 -21.59 -22.87 -1.41
CA ARG A 96 -21.89 -24.06 -2.22
C ARG A 96 -22.54 -25.15 -1.37
N LEU A 97 -22.03 -25.40 -0.17
CA LEU A 97 -22.60 -26.37 0.77
C LEU A 97 -24.05 -26.02 1.14
N GLN A 98 -24.38 -24.73 1.23
CA GLN A 98 -25.74 -24.24 1.48
C GLN A 98 -26.60 -24.12 0.21
N GLY A 99 -26.06 -24.47 -0.96
CA GLY A 99 -26.75 -24.39 -2.25
C GLY A 99 -26.95 -22.96 -2.78
N VAL A 100 -26.27 -21.97 -2.19
CA VAL A 100 -26.37 -20.56 -2.59
C VAL A 100 -25.29 -20.25 -3.62
N LYS A 101 -25.70 -19.70 -4.77
CA LYS A 101 -24.78 -19.27 -5.82
C LYS A 101 -24.45 -17.80 -5.64
N ILE A 102 -23.17 -17.48 -5.45
CA ILE A 102 -22.63 -16.12 -5.42
C ILE A 102 -21.46 -16.02 -6.41
N ASN A 103 -21.32 -14.86 -7.06
CA ASN A 103 -20.20 -14.61 -7.97
C ASN A 103 -18.97 -14.16 -7.16
N ASP A 104 -17.82 -14.77 -7.46
CA ASP A 104 -16.53 -14.52 -6.80
C ASP A 104 -16.15 -13.03 -6.77
N LYS A 105 -16.56 -12.25 -7.78
CA LYS A 105 -16.35 -10.79 -7.84
C LYS A 105 -16.83 -10.05 -6.59
N HIS A 106 -17.91 -10.52 -5.96
CA HIS A 106 -18.41 -9.91 -4.72
C HIS A 106 -17.48 -10.17 -3.55
N ILE A 107 -16.93 -11.38 -3.46
CA ILE A 107 -16.00 -11.78 -2.40
C ILE A 107 -14.66 -11.06 -2.59
N GLU A 108 -14.14 -11.02 -3.82
CA GLU A 108 -12.91 -10.28 -4.17
C GLU A 108 -13.03 -8.78 -3.82
N CYS A 109 -14.20 -8.19 -4.08
CA CYS A 109 -14.47 -6.80 -3.72
C CYS A 109 -14.32 -6.55 -2.21
N ILE A 110 -14.75 -7.51 -1.38
CA ILE A 110 -14.63 -7.45 0.08
C ILE A 110 -13.18 -7.70 0.51
N ILE A 111 -12.50 -8.71 -0.04
CA ILE A 111 -11.09 -9.01 0.27
C ILE A 111 -10.20 -7.80 -0.05
N ARG A 112 -10.45 -7.13 -1.17
CA ARG A 112 -9.78 -5.87 -1.51
C ARG A 112 -9.97 -4.79 -0.46
N GLN A 113 -11.11 -4.72 0.24
CA GLN A 113 -11.30 -3.80 1.37
C GLN A 113 -10.49 -4.21 2.60
N MET A 114 -10.35 -5.52 2.84
CA MET A 114 -9.58 -6.07 3.97
C MET A 114 -8.07 -5.83 3.84
N LEU A 115 -7.55 -5.65 2.61
CA LEU A 115 -6.13 -5.44 2.29
C LEU A 115 -5.77 -3.97 2.00
N ARG A 116 -6.60 -3.01 2.42
CA ARG A 116 -6.41 -1.58 2.09
C ARG A 116 -5.24 -0.90 2.81
N LYS A 117 -4.79 -1.46 3.92
CA LYS A 117 -3.77 -0.84 4.76
C LYS A 117 -2.43 -1.57 4.59
N VAL A 118 -1.36 -0.80 4.70
CA VAL A 118 0.02 -1.28 4.64
C VAL A 118 0.79 -0.75 5.84
N GLU A 119 1.84 -1.46 6.21
CA GLU A 119 2.78 -1.06 7.24
C GLU A 119 4.15 -0.81 6.62
N ILE A 120 4.77 0.33 6.93
CA ILE A 120 6.09 0.68 6.41
C ILE A 120 7.17 -0.13 7.13
N VAL A 121 7.97 -0.87 6.35
CA VAL A 121 9.14 -1.64 6.84
C VAL A 121 10.37 -0.73 6.84
N GLU A 122 10.66 -0.13 5.69
CA GLU A 122 11.73 0.87 5.55
C GLU A 122 11.20 2.10 4.83
N PRO A 123 11.44 3.31 5.38
CA PRO A 123 10.87 4.53 4.81
C PRO A 123 11.59 5.02 3.55
N GLY A 124 12.81 4.56 3.28
CA GLY A 124 13.62 5.11 2.18
C GLY A 124 13.79 6.63 2.34
N ASP A 125 13.59 7.37 1.25
CA ASP A 125 13.64 8.83 1.20
C ASP A 125 12.26 9.49 1.37
N THR A 126 11.26 8.73 1.84
CA THR A 126 9.93 9.28 2.16
C THR A 126 9.90 9.84 3.58
N ASP A 127 8.94 10.74 3.85
CA ASP A 127 8.68 11.29 5.19
C ASP A 127 8.00 10.30 6.17
N TYR A 128 7.91 9.02 5.80
CA TYR A 128 7.24 8.02 6.61
C TYR A 128 8.12 7.54 7.78
N LEU A 129 7.45 7.12 8.86
CA LEU A 129 8.12 6.44 9.98
C LEU A 129 7.92 4.93 9.84
N LYS A 130 8.93 4.16 10.27
CA LYS A 130 8.82 2.70 10.39
C LYS A 130 7.61 2.33 11.26
N THR A 131 6.94 1.23 10.91
CA THR A 131 5.76 0.71 11.64
C THR A 131 4.52 1.63 11.52
N THR A 132 4.56 2.67 10.69
CA THR A 132 3.36 3.49 10.43
C THR A 132 2.41 2.74 9.52
N GLN A 133 1.12 2.75 9.88
CA GLN A 133 0.05 2.17 9.07
C GLN A 133 -0.60 3.25 8.19
N LEU A 134 -0.54 3.04 6.88
CA LEU A 134 -1.05 3.97 5.88
C LEU A 134 -1.95 3.25 4.88
N THR A 135 -2.66 4.00 4.04
CA THR A 135 -3.45 3.41 2.97
C THR A 135 -2.54 2.99 1.82
N TYR A 136 -2.74 1.79 1.27
CA TYR A 136 -1.98 1.27 0.13
C TYR A 136 -1.88 2.28 -1.02
N LYS A 137 -2.99 2.96 -1.33
CA LYS A 137 -3.04 3.98 -2.39
C LYS A 137 -2.14 5.19 -2.14
N GLU A 138 -2.03 5.63 -0.88
CA GLU A 138 -1.22 6.78 -0.49
C GLU A 138 0.26 6.45 -0.64
N VAL A 139 0.68 5.30 -0.09
CA VAL A 139 2.08 4.85 -0.17
C VAL A 139 2.52 4.64 -1.61
N ILE A 140 1.67 4.04 -2.46
CA ILE A 140 1.97 3.88 -3.89
C ILE A 140 2.08 5.23 -4.62
N ALA A 141 1.26 6.22 -4.24
CA ALA A 141 1.32 7.55 -4.85
C ALA A 141 2.62 8.26 -4.47
N THR A 142 2.96 8.31 -3.18
CA THR A 142 4.19 8.93 -2.68
C THR A 142 5.44 8.23 -3.21
N ASN A 143 5.47 6.89 -3.22
CA ASN A 143 6.59 6.15 -3.80
C ASN A 143 6.79 6.46 -5.29
N ARG A 144 5.70 6.69 -6.04
CA ARG A 144 5.81 7.09 -7.45
C ARG A 144 6.40 8.49 -7.61
N GLU A 145 6.16 9.39 -6.67
CA GLU A 145 6.73 10.75 -6.68
C GLU A 145 8.22 10.72 -6.33
N VAL A 146 8.60 10.00 -5.28
CA VAL A 146 10.01 9.83 -4.89
C VAL A 146 10.83 9.17 -6.00
N LEU A 147 10.26 8.15 -6.66
CA LEU A 147 10.92 7.47 -7.77
C LEU A 147 11.10 8.38 -9.01
N LYS A 148 10.27 9.42 -9.19
CA LYS A 148 10.50 10.43 -10.24
C LYS A 148 11.65 11.38 -9.91
N GLN A 149 12.00 11.49 -8.64
CA GLN A 149 13.11 12.30 -8.14
C GLN A 149 14.39 11.46 -7.96
N ASP A 150 14.44 10.25 -8.55
CA ASP A 150 15.52 9.27 -8.42
C ASP A 150 15.85 8.88 -6.97
N GLY A 151 14.89 9.03 -6.05
CA GLY A 151 15.01 8.64 -4.64
C GLY A 151 14.63 7.18 -4.38
N LEU A 152 14.97 6.72 -3.18
CA LEU A 152 14.64 5.37 -2.68
C LEU A 152 13.19 5.33 -2.17
N PRO A 153 12.29 4.53 -2.79
CA PRO A 153 10.91 4.42 -2.35
C PRO A 153 10.80 3.67 -1.02
N ALA A 154 9.73 3.93 -0.26
CA ALA A 154 9.46 3.20 0.97
C ALA A 154 9.08 1.74 0.68
N THR A 155 9.66 0.79 1.42
CA THR A 155 9.24 -0.60 1.42
C THR A 155 8.13 -0.81 2.46
N PHE A 156 7.14 -1.64 2.12
CA PHE A 156 5.97 -1.85 2.95
C PHE A 156 5.45 -3.27 2.85
N GLU A 157 4.76 -3.71 3.90
CA GLU A 157 4.03 -4.97 3.94
C GLU A 157 2.52 -4.71 3.96
N VAL A 158 1.76 -5.52 3.21
CA VAL A 158 0.30 -5.41 3.20
C VAL A 158 -0.27 -6.03 4.47
N LEU A 159 -1.20 -5.32 5.11
CA LEU A 159 -1.87 -5.80 6.31
C LEU A 159 -3.24 -6.39 5.99
N LEU A 160 -3.48 -7.61 6.47
CA LEU A 160 -4.80 -8.22 6.46
C LEU A 160 -5.60 -7.77 7.69
N LEU A 161 -6.62 -6.95 7.48
CA LEU A 161 -7.52 -6.50 8.54
C LEU A 161 -8.87 -7.23 8.45
N GLY A 162 -9.44 -7.56 9.62
CA GLY A 162 -10.83 -8.02 9.71
C GLY A 162 -11.80 -6.95 9.18
N ILE A 163 -13.03 -7.34 8.81
CA ILE A 163 -13.98 -6.42 8.15
C ILE A 163 -14.35 -5.29 9.09
N THR A 164 -14.57 -5.60 10.37
CA THR A 164 -14.88 -4.61 11.41
C THR A 164 -13.73 -3.61 11.58
N LYS A 165 -12.49 -4.12 11.68
CA LYS A 165 -11.30 -3.27 11.86
C LYS A 165 -11.00 -2.44 10.61
N ALA A 166 -11.14 -3.02 9.42
CA ALA A 166 -10.99 -2.31 8.15
C ALA A 166 -12.02 -1.18 7.99
N SER A 167 -13.25 -1.38 8.48
CA SER A 167 -14.33 -0.38 8.43
C SER A 167 -14.10 0.79 9.40
N LEU A 168 -13.48 0.53 10.54
CA LEU A 168 -13.07 1.58 11.50
C LEU A 168 -11.83 2.34 11.02
N ALA A 169 -10.92 1.67 10.32
CA ALA A 169 -9.69 2.26 9.77
C ALA A 169 -9.92 2.99 8.42
N THR A 170 -11.07 3.67 8.28
CA THR A 170 -11.37 4.49 7.11
C THR A 170 -10.88 5.92 7.29
N ASP A 171 -10.61 6.63 6.18
CA ASP A 171 -10.02 7.97 6.22
C ASP A 171 -11.04 9.04 6.67
N SER A 172 -12.33 8.73 6.57
CA SER A 172 -13.41 9.57 7.08
C SER A 172 -13.76 9.20 8.52
N PHE A 173 -13.52 10.13 9.43
CA PHE A 173 -13.95 9.97 10.82
C PHE A 173 -15.49 10.01 10.95
N ILE A 174 -16.22 10.70 10.05
CA ILE A 174 -17.68 10.74 10.04
C ILE A 174 -18.25 9.35 9.68
N SER A 175 -17.68 8.72 8.66
CA SER A 175 -18.06 7.36 8.25
C SER A 175 -17.69 6.33 9.32
N ALA A 176 -16.50 6.44 9.91
CA ALA A 176 -16.06 5.55 10.99
C ALA A 176 -16.92 5.70 12.26
N ALA A 177 -17.16 6.92 12.73
CA ALA A 177 -17.93 7.21 13.94
C ALA A 177 -19.40 6.76 13.84
N SER A 178 -19.96 6.75 12.63
CA SER A 178 -21.31 6.25 12.36
C SER A 178 -21.39 4.73 12.23
N PHE A 179 -20.27 4.01 12.23
CA PHE A 179 -20.27 2.54 12.22
C PHE A 179 -20.29 2.00 13.64
N GLN A 180 -19.21 2.20 14.41
CA GLN A 180 -19.06 1.77 15.80
C GLN A 180 -18.09 2.70 16.53
N GLU A 181 -18.00 2.55 17.85
CA GLU A 181 -16.98 3.21 18.69
C GLU A 181 -16.98 4.76 18.59
N THR A 182 -18.16 5.36 18.42
CA THR A 182 -18.37 6.79 18.14
C THR A 182 -17.57 7.71 19.05
N THR A 183 -17.59 7.48 20.37
CA THR A 183 -16.87 8.31 21.34
C THR A 183 -15.35 8.29 21.09
N ARG A 184 -14.77 7.10 20.90
CA ARG A 184 -13.31 6.96 20.67
C ARG A 184 -12.90 7.67 19.37
N VAL A 185 -13.65 7.43 18.29
CA VAL A 185 -13.35 7.99 16.96
C VAL A 185 -13.42 9.53 16.98
N LEU A 186 -14.46 10.11 17.59
CA LEU A 186 -14.61 11.57 17.65
C LEU A 186 -13.56 12.22 18.55
N THR A 187 -13.20 11.61 19.68
CA THR A 187 -12.14 12.13 20.54
C THR A 187 -10.80 12.14 19.82
N GLU A 188 -10.44 11.05 19.13
CA GLU A 188 -9.18 10.95 18.39
C GLU A 188 -9.13 11.98 17.23
N ALA A 189 -10.21 12.11 16.48
CA ALA A 189 -10.35 13.11 15.42
C ALA A 189 -10.22 14.54 15.95
N SER A 190 -10.80 14.84 17.12
CA SER A 190 -10.74 16.15 17.76
C SER A 190 -9.33 16.49 18.25
N VAL A 191 -8.63 15.53 18.85
CA VAL A 191 -7.25 15.71 19.32
C VAL A 191 -6.28 15.91 18.15
N LYS A 192 -6.48 15.17 17.05
CA LYS A 192 -5.67 15.28 15.83
C LYS A 192 -6.04 16.48 14.95
N GLY A 193 -7.20 17.11 15.18
CA GLY A 193 -7.73 18.17 14.33
C GLY A 193 -8.02 17.71 12.89
N THR A 194 -8.44 16.44 12.71
CA THR A 194 -8.66 15.86 11.37
C THR A 194 -9.81 16.54 10.65
N LYS A 195 -9.65 16.76 9.34
CA LYS A 195 -10.70 17.29 8.46
C LYS A 195 -11.25 16.17 7.58
N ASP A 196 -12.57 16.15 7.41
CA ASP A 196 -13.24 15.21 6.52
C ASP A 196 -13.51 15.87 5.16
N PHE A 197 -13.09 15.21 4.08
CA PHE A 197 -13.23 15.74 2.72
C PHE A 197 -14.51 15.27 2.01
N LEU A 198 -15.39 14.51 2.67
CA LEU A 198 -16.68 14.05 2.16
C LEU A 198 -16.57 13.34 0.79
N ARG A 199 -15.57 12.46 0.66
CA ARG A 199 -15.31 11.71 -0.59
C ARG A 199 -16.06 10.38 -0.62
N GLY A 200 -16.57 9.92 0.53
CA GLY A 200 -17.26 8.65 0.69
C GLY A 200 -18.78 8.75 0.52
N LEU A 201 -19.41 7.58 0.38
CA LEU A 201 -20.87 7.49 0.25
C LEU A 201 -21.57 7.89 1.56
N LYS A 202 -21.11 7.34 2.69
CA LYS A 202 -21.79 7.46 3.98
C LYS A 202 -21.73 8.89 4.52
N GLU A 203 -20.59 9.55 4.38
CA GLU A 203 -20.42 10.96 4.75
C GLU A 203 -21.42 11.87 4.05
N ASN A 204 -21.54 11.74 2.72
CA ASN A 204 -22.45 12.58 1.93
C ASN A 204 -23.91 12.34 2.29
N VAL A 205 -24.30 11.08 2.56
CA VAL A 205 -25.65 10.77 3.04
C VAL A 205 -25.93 11.43 4.39
N ILE A 206 -25.00 11.36 5.34
CA ILE A 206 -25.16 11.95 6.68
C ILE A 206 -25.30 13.47 6.60
N VAL A 207 -24.54 14.12 5.72
CA VAL A 207 -24.56 15.59 5.54
C VAL A 207 -25.71 16.05 4.64
N GLY A 208 -26.37 15.14 3.91
CA GLY A 208 -27.47 15.47 3.00
C GLY A 208 -27.04 15.98 1.61
N ARG A 209 -25.82 15.65 1.17
CA ARG A 209 -25.31 15.96 -0.17
C ARG A 209 -25.53 14.77 -1.11
N LEU A 210 -25.48 15.03 -2.43
CA LEU A 210 -25.50 13.96 -3.43
C LEU A 210 -24.34 12.99 -3.17
N ILE A 211 -24.58 11.69 -3.33
CA ILE A 211 -23.54 10.68 -3.17
C ILE A 211 -22.60 10.64 -4.39
N PRO A 212 -21.29 10.36 -4.21
CA PRO A 212 -20.32 10.24 -5.31
C PRO A 212 -20.43 8.91 -6.06
N ALA A 213 -21.65 8.49 -6.42
CA ALA A 213 -21.93 7.29 -7.20
C ALA A 213 -23.19 7.50 -8.06
N GLY A 214 -23.32 6.71 -9.13
CA GLY A 214 -24.45 6.80 -10.06
C GLY A 214 -24.53 8.20 -10.69
N THR A 215 -25.72 8.80 -10.68
CA THR A 215 -25.96 10.14 -11.22
C THR A 215 -25.21 11.25 -10.47
N GLY A 216 -24.94 11.06 -9.17
CA GLY A 216 -24.17 12.02 -8.38
C GLY A 216 -22.68 12.03 -8.72
N LEU A 217 -22.16 11.01 -9.40
CA LEU A 217 -20.74 10.97 -9.80
C LEU A 217 -20.40 12.11 -10.76
N ALA A 218 -21.27 12.41 -11.73
CA ALA A 218 -21.05 13.52 -12.68
C ALA A 218 -20.96 14.87 -11.95
N TYR A 219 -21.87 15.11 -11.00
CA TYR A 219 -21.87 16.31 -10.16
C TYR A 219 -20.56 16.45 -9.37
N HIS A 220 -20.09 15.39 -8.73
CA HIS A 220 -18.82 15.41 -7.98
C HIS A 220 -17.61 15.58 -8.89
N GLN A 221 -17.59 14.96 -10.07
CA GLN A 221 -16.50 15.12 -11.04
C GLN A 221 -16.42 16.55 -11.57
N GLU A 222 -17.55 17.17 -11.89
CA GLU A 222 -17.61 18.56 -12.34
C GLU A 222 -17.15 19.53 -11.25
N GLN A 223 -17.59 19.32 -10.01
CA GLN A 223 -17.15 20.10 -8.85
C GLN A 223 -15.63 19.98 -8.61
N MET A 224 -15.06 18.78 -8.76
CA MET A 224 -13.61 18.58 -8.62
C MET A 224 -12.85 19.27 -9.76
N LYS A 225 -13.34 19.18 -11.00
CA LYS A 225 -12.75 19.88 -12.15
C LYS A 225 -12.80 21.40 -12.02
N SER A 226 -13.94 21.96 -11.57
CA SER A 226 -14.07 23.40 -11.33
C SER A 226 -13.05 23.88 -10.30
N LYS A 227 -12.94 23.14 -9.18
CA LYS A 227 -11.96 23.46 -8.13
C LYS A 227 -10.51 23.32 -8.60
N GLU A 228 -10.21 22.29 -9.39
CA GLU A 228 -8.88 22.12 -9.99
C GLU A 228 -8.56 23.27 -10.95
N ALA A 229 -9.52 23.71 -11.77
CA ALA A 229 -9.35 24.84 -12.68
C ALA A 229 -9.18 26.18 -11.94
N GLU A 230 -9.96 26.42 -10.89
CA GLU A 230 -9.84 27.58 -10.01
C GLU A 230 -8.44 27.61 -9.35
N LEU A 231 -8.00 26.49 -8.77
CA LEU A 231 -6.69 26.40 -8.13
C LEU A 231 -5.54 26.60 -9.14
N GLN A 232 -5.67 26.04 -10.35
CA GLN A 232 -4.70 26.26 -11.43
C GLN A 232 -4.64 27.72 -11.86
N SER A 233 -5.80 28.39 -11.94
CA SER A 233 -5.86 29.83 -12.25
C SER A 233 -5.23 30.68 -11.15
N GLU A 234 -5.46 30.35 -9.88
CA GLU A 234 -4.84 31.04 -8.74
C GLU A 234 -3.32 30.83 -8.73
N LEU A 235 -2.85 29.59 -8.93
CA LEU A 235 -1.42 29.29 -9.06
C LEU A 235 -0.78 30.04 -10.24
N GLN A 236 -1.44 30.11 -11.39
CA GLN A 236 -0.95 30.89 -12.53
C GLN A 236 -0.90 32.39 -12.23
N ALA A 237 -1.89 32.94 -11.53
CA ALA A 237 -1.87 34.34 -11.11
C ALA A 237 -0.69 34.62 -10.15
N MET A 238 -0.46 33.75 -9.17
CA MET A 238 0.68 33.87 -8.25
C MET A 238 2.04 33.74 -8.95
N VAL A 239 2.17 32.83 -9.92
CA VAL A 239 3.40 32.71 -10.72
C VAL A 239 3.64 33.96 -11.57
N ASN A 240 2.58 34.52 -12.17
CA ASN A 240 2.69 35.76 -12.94
C ASN A 240 3.08 36.96 -12.04
N GLU A 241 2.49 37.08 -10.85
CA GLU A 241 2.88 38.12 -9.87
C GLU A 241 4.31 37.95 -9.34
N ALA A 242 4.76 36.70 -9.15
CA ALA A 242 6.15 36.41 -8.78
C ALA A 242 7.13 36.80 -9.90
N ASN A 243 6.79 36.55 -11.16
CA ASN A 243 7.58 36.98 -12.32
C ASN A 243 7.60 38.51 -12.51
N LEU A 244 6.56 39.22 -12.05
CA LEU A 244 6.49 40.70 -12.08
C LEU A 244 7.27 41.36 -10.93
N SER A 245 7.50 40.64 -9.82
CA SER A 245 8.20 41.17 -8.63
C SER A 245 9.67 40.75 -8.53
N GLY A 246 10.08 39.70 -9.25
CA GLY A 246 11.48 39.47 -9.61
C GLY A 246 11.89 40.48 -10.67
N GLY A 247 12.30 41.67 -10.24
CA GLY A 247 12.77 42.73 -11.12
C GLY A 247 13.83 42.18 -12.06
N VAL A 248 13.50 42.13 -13.34
CA VAL A 248 14.47 42.00 -14.42
C VAL A 248 15.47 43.12 -14.21
N SER A 249 16.68 42.79 -13.73
CA SER A 249 17.77 43.73 -13.82
C SER A 249 18.05 43.89 -15.32
N ASP A 250 17.73 45.06 -15.87
CA ASP A 250 17.97 45.43 -17.27
C ASP A 250 19.39 45.05 -17.77
N SER A 251 20.34 44.86 -16.83
CA SER A 251 21.68 44.35 -17.07
C SER A 251 21.78 42.93 -17.65
N GLU A 252 20.88 41.99 -17.34
CA GLU A 252 20.98 40.61 -17.87
C GLU A 252 20.39 40.49 -19.30
N GLN A 253 19.38 41.30 -19.62
CA GLN A 253 18.86 41.40 -20.99
C GLN A 253 19.84 42.13 -21.92
N GLU A 254 20.53 43.18 -21.43
CA GLU A 254 21.60 43.82 -22.20
C GLU A 254 22.80 42.91 -22.43
N LEU A 255 23.15 42.03 -21.48
CA LEU A 255 24.22 41.05 -21.64
C LEU A 255 23.86 39.93 -22.64
N MET A 256 22.61 39.46 -22.65
CA MET A 256 22.14 38.48 -23.64
C MET A 256 22.03 39.06 -25.04
N ASP A 257 21.61 40.33 -25.19
CA ASP A 257 21.60 41.02 -26.48
C ASP A 257 23.01 41.33 -27.01
N GLN A 258 24.00 41.50 -26.13
CA GLN A 258 25.41 41.64 -26.51
C GLN A 258 26.03 40.30 -26.93
N LEU A 259 25.68 39.18 -26.27
CA LEU A 259 26.13 37.84 -26.68
C LEU A 259 25.57 37.44 -28.04
N ASN A 260 24.28 37.69 -28.31
CA ASN A 260 23.66 37.35 -29.59
C ASN A 260 24.20 38.18 -30.78
N LYS A 261 24.78 39.36 -30.53
CA LYS A 261 25.44 40.17 -31.58
C LYS A 261 26.87 39.73 -31.90
N LEU A 262 27.50 38.91 -31.05
CA LEU A 262 28.83 38.35 -31.29
C LEU A 262 28.79 37.11 -32.20
N ASP A 263 27.64 36.45 -32.32
CA ASP A 263 27.46 35.27 -33.18
C ASP A 263 27.16 35.63 -34.66
N ASP A 264 26.94 36.92 -34.97
CA ASP A 264 26.50 37.41 -36.29
C ASP A 264 27.61 38.16 -37.09
N GLU A 265 28.90 37.93 -36.82
CA GLU A 265 29.97 38.30 -37.78
C GLU A 265 30.32 37.11 -38.72
N PRO A 266 30.12 37.24 -40.04
CA PRO A 266 30.51 36.20 -40.98
C PRO A 266 32.01 36.30 -41.25
N MET A 267 32.81 35.42 -40.65
CA MET A 267 34.20 35.23 -41.07
C MET A 267 34.22 34.54 -42.44
N LEU A 268 34.43 35.35 -43.47
CA LEU A 268 34.74 34.94 -44.83
C LEU A 268 35.94 33.97 -44.87
N GLY A 269 35.70 32.88 -45.59
CA GLY A 269 36.59 31.95 -46.31
C GLY A 269 38.11 32.10 -46.30
N SER A 270 38.77 30.95 -46.15
CA SER A 270 39.86 30.46 -47.01
C SER A 270 40.12 29.00 -46.60
N ASP A 271 39.74 28.03 -47.43
CA ASP A 271 40.54 27.42 -48.52
C ASP A 271 41.36 26.20 -48.06
N ASN A 272 41.34 25.20 -48.95
CA ASN A 272 42.33 24.15 -49.20
C ASN A 272 42.25 22.79 -48.48
N ASN A 273 41.81 21.83 -49.30
CA ASN A 273 42.54 20.66 -49.80
C ASN A 273 43.04 19.55 -48.85
N GLU A 274 42.82 18.34 -49.38
CA GLU A 274 43.29 16.98 -49.03
C GLU A 274 42.51 16.19 -47.98
#